data_AF-A0A1H3IND6-F1
#
_entry.id   AF-A0A1H3IND6-F1
#
_cell.length_a   1.000
_cell.length_b   1.000
_cell.length_c   1.000
_cell.angle_alpha   90.00
_cell.angle_beta   90.00
_cell.angle_gamma   90.00
#
_symmetry.space_group_name_H-M   'P 1'
#
loop_
_entity.id
_entity.type
_entity.pdbx_description
1 polymer ?
#
loop_
_entity_poly.entity_id
_entity_poly.type
_entity_poly.pdbx_seq_one_letter_code
_entity_poly.pdbx_strand_id
1 'polypeptide(L)'
;MKIVNLQCPNCGARLIIENNMYVCNSCGTTIAIDYDESDVEFERAKNEVEIEAKRQAHEKELLERQYELQQKAQIESEKRQIKRERQAAAKSAVQIWIRRLVALLIFAGICYGGYRMYLYMRDQVAEGYYPGGAVATPTPAPNYNITPEDIKDDLDSFIETGKKIQMEIDQCGVKTENGIIHFFDKTGAEFLDAYIVSNIPDTRDSESTRLVLIYQVTWYNEEDGEKICYDAVYFDGIKVNPNGGIVSNYNGETISRSEAAWGWSMEYSFEEYSQCYLENIKALGGTVTEVVINSSFSTETAETEETEPVDAEAEDEEYYEEV
;
A
#
# COMPACT_ATOMS: atom_id res chain seq x y z
N MET A 1 -44.74 49.86 -4.90
CA MET A 1 -45.48 51.12 -4.67
C MET A 1 -46.54 50.89 -3.60
N LYS A 2 -46.64 51.75 -2.58
CA LYS A 2 -47.80 51.73 -1.66
C LYS A 2 -48.95 52.44 -2.37
N ILE A 3 -50.00 51.71 -2.73
CA ILE A 3 -51.19 52.29 -3.37
C ILE A 3 -51.80 53.29 -2.38
N VAL A 4 -51.77 54.57 -2.75
CA VAL A 4 -52.42 55.63 -1.99
C VAL A 4 -53.93 55.40 -2.10
N ASN A 5 -54.66 55.49 -0.99
CA ASN A 5 -56.12 55.28 -0.98
C ASN A 5 -56.82 56.36 -1.83
N LEU A 6 -57.08 56.08 -3.10
CA LEU A 6 -57.76 56.99 -4.01
C LEU A 6 -59.25 57.10 -3.66
N GLN A 7 -59.74 58.33 -3.57
CA GLN A 7 -61.15 58.65 -3.30
C GLN A 7 -61.84 59.13 -4.58
N CYS A 8 -63.11 58.76 -4.74
CA CYS A 8 -63.91 59.18 -5.89
C CYS A 8 -64.15 60.70 -5.85
N PRO A 9 -63.84 61.45 -6.91
CA PRO A 9 -64.04 62.90 -6.95
C PRO A 9 -65.53 63.30 -6.93
N ASN A 10 -66.44 62.37 -7.28
CA ASN A 10 -67.87 62.64 -7.34
C ASN A 10 -68.58 62.45 -5.98
N CYS A 11 -68.16 61.46 -5.18
CA CYS A 11 -68.85 61.14 -3.91
C CYS A 11 -67.94 60.89 -2.70
N GLY A 12 -66.61 60.98 -2.86
CA GLY A 12 -65.62 60.79 -1.79
C GLY A 12 -65.40 59.34 -1.35
N ALA A 13 -66.17 58.37 -1.84
CA ALA A 13 -66.02 56.95 -1.49
C ALA A 13 -64.73 56.34 -2.06
N ARG A 14 -64.22 55.27 -1.44
CA ARG A 14 -63.01 54.57 -1.91
C ARG A 14 -63.25 53.91 -3.27
N LEU A 15 -62.25 54.03 -4.14
CA LEU A 15 -62.24 53.35 -5.44
C LEU A 15 -61.75 51.91 -5.28
N ILE A 16 -62.38 50.99 -6.00
CA ILE A 16 -61.96 49.60 -6.15
C ILE A 16 -61.46 49.38 -7.59
N ILE A 17 -60.53 48.44 -7.78
CA ILE A 17 -59.95 48.15 -9.10
C ILE A 17 -60.72 46.96 -9.69
N GLU A 18 -61.42 47.19 -10.79
CA GLU A 18 -62.09 46.15 -11.58
C GLU A 18 -61.68 46.30 -13.05
N ASN A 19 -61.16 45.24 -13.67
CA ASN A 19 -60.76 45.21 -15.09
C ASN A 19 -59.83 46.37 -15.50
N ASN A 20 -58.82 46.66 -14.67
CA ASN A 20 -57.84 47.72 -14.90
C ASN A 20 -58.41 49.15 -14.90
N MET A 21 -59.66 49.34 -14.46
CA MET A 21 -60.29 50.64 -14.25
C MET A 21 -60.60 50.84 -12.78
N TYR A 22 -60.52 52.07 -12.30
CA TYR A 22 -60.91 52.41 -10.94
C TYR A 22 -62.41 52.69 -10.92
N VAL A 23 -63.18 51.80 -10.30
CA VAL A 23 -64.64 51.91 -10.20
C VAL A 23 -65.01 52.37 -8.79
N CYS A 24 -65.85 53.40 -8.69
CA CYS A 24 -66.38 53.81 -7.40
C CYS A 24 -67.54 52.90 -6.96
N ASN A 25 -67.39 52.23 -5.83
CA ASN A 25 -68.42 51.33 -5.31
C ASN A 25 -69.71 52.06 -4.87
N SER A 26 -69.65 53.36 -4.56
CA SER A 26 -70.84 54.12 -4.15
C SER A 26 -71.65 54.70 -5.32
N CYS A 27 -71.00 55.26 -6.33
CA CYS A 27 -71.70 55.98 -7.40
C CYS A 27 -71.51 55.36 -8.79
N GLY A 28 -70.73 54.29 -8.91
CA GLY A 28 -70.48 53.58 -10.17
C GLY A 28 -69.59 54.35 -11.15
N THR A 29 -69.04 55.51 -10.77
CA THR A 29 -68.16 56.27 -11.66
C THR A 29 -66.88 55.50 -11.92
N THR A 30 -66.59 55.25 -13.20
CA THR A 30 -65.36 54.63 -13.68
C THR A 30 -64.35 55.72 -14.04
N ILE A 31 -63.15 55.62 -13.48
CA ILE A 31 -62.04 56.54 -13.74
C ILE A 31 -60.93 55.72 -14.40
N ALA A 32 -60.60 56.08 -15.64
CA ALA A 32 -59.38 55.65 -16.28
C ALA A 32 -58.27 56.62 -15.85
N ILE A 33 -57.30 56.13 -15.09
CA ILE A 33 -56.08 56.89 -14.84
C ILE A 33 -55.16 56.54 -16.01
N ASP A 34 -55.01 57.48 -16.93
CA ASP A 34 -54.02 57.36 -18.00
C ASP A 34 -52.65 57.57 -17.34
N TYR A 35 -51.97 56.48 -17.02
CA TYR A 35 -50.59 56.54 -16.59
C TYR A 35 -49.75 56.70 -17.85
N ASP A 36 -49.16 57.88 -18.05
CA ASP A 36 -48.21 58.09 -19.14
C ASP A 36 -47.09 57.04 -19.02
N GLU A 37 -46.89 56.26 -20.08
CA GLU A 37 -45.90 55.17 -20.12
C GLU A 37 -44.48 55.66 -19.77
N SER A 38 -44.19 56.94 -20.01
CA SER A 38 -42.91 57.58 -19.68
C SER A 38 -42.59 57.60 -18.18
N ASP A 39 -43.59 57.71 -17.31
CA ASP A 39 -43.36 57.76 -15.86
C ASP A 39 -43.05 56.35 -15.30
N VAL A 40 -43.63 55.32 -15.91
CA VAL A 40 -43.36 53.91 -15.58
C VAL A 40 -41.97 53.49 -16.02
N GLU A 41 -41.51 53.96 -17.18
CA GLU A 41 -40.14 53.71 -17.67
C GLU A 41 -39.08 54.39 -16.82
N PHE A 42 -39.33 55.63 -16.36
CA PHE A 42 -38.38 56.34 -15.50
C PHE A 42 -38.20 55.66 -14.13
N GLU A 43 -39.28 55.17 -13.51
CA GLU A 43 -39.16 54.40 -12.26
C GLU A 43 -38.52 53.02 -12.48
N ARG A 44 -38.74 52.36 -13.62
CA ARG A 44 -38.04 51.11 -13.97
C ARG A 44 -36.54 51.34 -14.12
N ALA A 45 -36.14 52.34 -14.90
CA ALA A 45 -34.73 52.68 -15.11
C ALA A 45 -34.03 53.05 -13.79
N LYS A 46 -34.70 53.79 -12.90
CA LYS A 46 -34.15 54.14 -11.58
C LYS A 46 -33.98 52.91 -10.67
N ASN A 47 -34.95 51.99 -10.68
CA ASN A 47 -34.86 50.75 -9.91
C ASN A 47 -33.80 49.79 -10.48
N GLU A 48 -33.63 49.73 -11.80
CA GLU A 48 -32.58 48.93 -12.45
C GLU A 48 -31.18 49.38 -12.04
N VAL A 49 -30.91 50.70 -12.05
CA VAL A 49 -29.63 51.25 -11.59
C VAL A 49 -29.37 50.93 -10.11
N GLU A 50 -30.39 50.99 -9.25
CA GLU A 50 -30.23 50.65 -7.82
C GLU A 50 -29.98 49.15 -7.62
N ILE A 51 -30.67 48.29 -8.38
CA ILE A 51 -30.49 46.83 -8.35
C ILE A 51 -29.09 46.46 -8.83
N GLU A 52 -28.60 47.09 -9.90
CA GLU A 52 -27.27 46.83 -10.45
C GLU A 52 -26.17 47.29 -9.50
N ALA A 53 -26.33 48.46 -8.86
CA ALA A 53 -25.41 48.91 -7.82
C ALA A 53 -25.35 47.93 -6.62
N LYS A 54 -26.49 47.37 -6.21
CA LYS A 54 -26.56 46.34 -5.15
C LYS A 54 -25.86 45.05 -5.57
N ARG A 55 -26.01 44.61 -6.83
CA ARG A 55 -25.32 43.42 -7.35
C ARG A 55 -23.81 43.61 -7.37
N GLN A 56 -23.32 44.75 -7.86
CA GLN A 56 -21.90 45.06 -7.88
C GLN A 56 -21.30 45.16 -6.47
N ALA A 57 -22.03 45.72 -5.51
CA ALA A 57 -21.59 45.77 -4.12
C ALA A 57 -21.47 44.37 -3.51
N HIS A 58 -22.45 43.50 -3.75
CA HIS A 58 -22.43 42.12 -3.27
C HIS A 58 -21.32 41.27 -3.93
N GLU A 59 -21.07 41.46 -5.22
CA GLU A 59 -19.98 40.79 -5.93
C GLU A 59 -18.60 41.19 -5.39
N LYS A 60 -18.40 42.47 -5.09
CA LYS A 60 -17.18 42.95 -4.43
C LYS A 60 -16.99 42.32 -3.04
N GLU A 61 -18.06 42.23 -2.24
CA GLU A 61 -17.99 41.60 -0.92
C GLU A 61 -17.62 40.10 -1.03
N LEU A 62 -18.18 39.38 -2.01
CA LEU A 62 -17.83 37.98 -2.25
C LEU A 62 -16.36 37.80 -2.65
N LEU A 63 -15.86 38.68 -3.54
CA LEU A 63 -14.46 38.66 -3.95
C LEU A 63 -13.51 38.95 -2.78
N GLU A 64 -13.84 39.93 -1.93
CA GLU A 64 -13.06 40.23 -0.72
C GLU A 64 -13.02 39.03 0.23
N ARG A 65 -14.16 38.37 0.48
CA ARG A 65 -14.21 37.14 1.29
C ARG A 65 -13.39 36.00 0.69
N GLN A 66 -13.45 35.80 -0.63
CA GLN A 66 -12.64 34.78 -1.30
C GLN A 66 -11.15 35.07 -1.17
N TYR A 67 -10.75 36.33 -1.31
CA TYR A 67 -9.36 36.77 -1.14
C TYR A 67 -8.86 36.53 0.30
N GLU A 68 -9.67 36.86 1.32
CA GLU A 68 -9.31 36.60 2.72
C GLU A 68 -9.15 35.09 3.01
N LEU A 69 -10.02 34.25 2.45
CA LEU A 69 -9.93 32.80 2.60
C LEU A 69 -8.67 32.24 1.95
N GLN A 70 -8.31 32.73 0.75
CA GLN A 70 -7.08 32.34 0.07
C GLN A 70 -5.84 32.76 0.86
N GLN A 71 -5.80 33.99 1.39
CA GLN A 71 -4.69 34.43 2.25
C GLN A 71 -4.56 33.57 3.51
N LYS A 72 -5.67 33.24 4.18
CA LYS A 72 -5.66 32.36 5.36
C LYS A 72 -5.13 30.97 5.01
N ALA A 73 -5.56 30.40 3.88
CA ALA A 73 -5.09 29.10 3.41
C ALA A 73 -3.58 29.09 3.09
N GLN A 74 -3.06 30.16 2.48
CA GLN A 74 -1.62 30.32 2.22
C GLN A 74 -0.80 30.43 3.51
N ILE A 75 -1.24 31.27 4.46
CA ILE A 75 -0.56 31.40 5.76
C ILE A 75 -0.58 30.08 6.53
N GLU A 76 -1.66 29.31 6.46
CA GLU A 76 -1.74 28.01 7.13
C GLU A 76 -0.83 26.97 6.45
N SER A 77 -0.77 26.94 5.12
CA SER A 77 0.10 26.02 4.39
C SER A 77 1.58 26.31 4.65
N GLU A 78 1.99 27.58 4.68
CA GLU A 78 3.35 28.00 5.08
C GLU A 78 3.68 27.58 6.52
N LYS A 79 2.74 27.78 7.47
CA LYS A 79 2.92 27.31 8.85
C LYS A 79 3.09 25.80 8.93
N ARG A 80 2.37 25.04 8.11
CA ARG A 80 2.51 23.57 8.04
C ARG A 80 3.85 23.17 7.42
N GLN A 81 4.32 23.85 6.38
CA GLN A 81 5.63 23.62 5.79
C GLN A 81 6.76 23.91 6.77
N ILE A 82 6.76 25.06 7.44
CA ILE A 82 7.76 25.41 8.45
C ILE A 82 7.80 24.38 9.59
N LYS A 83 6.63 23.88 10.02
CA LYS A 83 6.57 22.80 11.03
C LYS A 83 7.22 21.50 10.53
N ARG A 84 6.95 21.10 9.27
CA ARG A 84 7.57 19.91 8.66
C ARG A 84 9.08 20.07 8.50
N GLU A 85 9.55 21.24 8.06
CA GLU A 85 10.99 21.53 7.96
C GLU A 85 11.69 21.50 9.32
N ARG A 86 11.08 22.08 10.37
CA ARG A 86 11.61 21.99 11.74
C ARG A 86 11.65 20.56 12.25
N GLN A 87 10.63 19.75 11.97
CA GLN A 87 10.61 18.34 12.34
C GLN A 87 11.66 17.53 11.56
N ALA A 88 11.83 17.79 10.26
CA ALA A 88 12.85 17.13 9.44
C ALA A 88 14.27 17.50 9.91
N ALA A 89 14.53 18.77 10.20
CA ALA A 89 15.79 19.25 10.75
C ALA A 89 16.07 18.67 12.16
N ALA A 90 15.04 18.54 13.00
CA ALA A 90 15.18 17.91 14.31
C ALA A 90 15.51 16.41 14.18
N LYS A 91 14.82 15.67 13.30
CA LYS A 91 15.08 14.24 13.05
C LYS A 91 16.50 14.00 12.55
N SER A 92 16.99 14.80 11.61
CA SER A 92 18.36 14.66 11.10
C SER A 92 19.41 14.98 12.18
N ALA A 93 19.18 16.00 13.00
CA ALA A 93 20.07 16.32 14.13
C ALA A 93 20.13 15.18 15.16
N VAL A 94 18.99 14.58 15.49
CA VAL A 94 18.92 13.42 16.41
C VAL A 94 19.64 12.21 15.82
N GLN A 95 19.46 11.92 14.54
CA GLN A 95 20.11 10.79 13.88
C GLN A 95 21.64 10.95 13.85
N ILE A 96 22.15 12.16 13.62
CA ILE A 96 23.59 12.46 13.69
C ILE A 96 24.12 12.23 15.11
N TRP A 97 23.38 12.63 16.14
CA TRP A 97 23.75 12.39 17.53
C TRP A 97 23.80 10.90 17.89
N ILE A 98 22.81 10.12 17.47
CA ILE A 98 22.77 8.67 17.68
C ILE A 98 23.98 8.01 17.02
N ARG A 99 24.29 8.36 15.77
CA ARG A 99 25.47 7.81 15.05
C ARG A 99 26.78 8.12 15.79
N ARG A 100 26.94 9.33 16.32
CA ARG A 100 28.13 9.69 17.13
C ARG A 100 28.22 8.91 18.43
N LEU A 101 27.08 8.67 19.09
CA LEU A 101 27.02 7.90 20.34
C LEU A 101 27.39 6.43 20.10
N VAL A 102 26.85 5.81 19.04
CA VAL A 102 27.21 4.44 18.64
C VAL A 102 28.70 4.32 18.30
N ALA A 103 29.26 5.26 17.55
CA ALA A 103 30.69 5.28 17.23
C ALA A 103 31.57 5.38 18.50
N LEU A 104 31.15 6.18 19.48
CA LEU A 104 31.85 6.32 20.76
C LEU A 104 31.78 5.02 21.58
N LEU A 105 30.64 4.33 21.59
CA LEU A 105 30.50 3.03 22.27
C LEU A 105 31.37 1.94 21.63
N ILE A 106 31.42 1.88 20.30
CA ILE A 106 32.31 0.95 19.58
C ILE A 106 33.76 1.23 19.93
N PHE A 107 34.18 2.51 19.90
CA PHE A 107 35.54 2.90 20.25
C PHE A 107 35.89 2.53 21.70
N ALA A 108 34.99 2.80 22.65
CA ALA A 108 35.16 2.41 24.04
C ALA A 108 35.26 0.88 24.21
N GLY A 109 34.46 0.11 23.46
CA GLY A 109 34.52 -1.35 23.45
C GLY A 109 35.85 -1.88 22.94
N ILE A 110 36.38 -1.33 21.84
CA ILE A 110 37.70 -1.68 21.31
C ILE A 110 38.81 -1.35 22.32
N CYS A 111 38.78 -0.16 22.92
CA CYS A 111 39.76 0.23 23.94
C CYS A 111 39.72 -0.69 25.16
N TYR A 112 38.53 -1.03 25.65
CA TYR A 112 38.36 -1.94 26.79
C TYR A 112 38.80 -3.37 26.46
N GLY A 113 38.42 -3.88 25.29
CA GLY A 113 38.85 -5.19 24.80
C GLY A 113 40.36 -5.28 24.64
N GLY A 114 40.98 -4.26 24.03
CA GLY A 114 42.43 -4.13 23.91
C GLY A 114 43.15 -4.08 25.26
N TYR A 115 42.61 -3.34 26.23
CA TYR A 115 43.13 -3.31 27.59
C TYR A 115 43.07 -4.68 28.29
N ARG A 116 41.94 -5.39 28.19
CA ARG A 116 41.78 -6.74 28.76
C ARG A 116 42.72 -7.75 28.10
N MET A 117 42.86 -7.68 26.78
CA MET A 117 43.78 -8.54 26.03
C MET A 117 45.25 -8.24 26.37
N TYR A 118 45.61 -6.97 26.56
CA TYR A 118 46.93 -6.57 27.05
C TYR A 118 47.24 -7.15 28.43
N LEU A 119 46.30 -7.07 29.38
CA LEU A 119 46.47 -7.68 30.70
C LEU A 119 46.63 -9.20 30.61
N TYR A 120 45.81 -9.87 29.79
CA TYR A 120 45.90 -11.31 29.56
C TYR A 120 47.26 -11.73 29.00
N MET A 121 47.76 -11.04 27.97
CA MET A 121 49.09 -11.33 27.41
C MET A 121 50.20 -11.07 28.41
N ARG A 122 50.08 -10.00 29.22
CA ARG A 122 51.07 -9.69 30.25
C ARG A 122 51.17 -10.81 31.29
N ASP A 123 50.03 -11.34 31.72
CA ASP A 123 50.00 -12.43 32.70
C ASP A 123 50.54 -13.75 32.09
N GLN A 124 50.26 -14.05 30.81
CA GLN A 124 50.85 -15.21 30.12
C GLN A 124 52.37 -15.10 29.90
N VAL A 125 52.88 -13.91 29.59
CA VAL A 125 54.33 -13.69 29.43
C VAL A 125 55.05 -13.82 30.78
N ALA A 126 54.39 -13.50 31.90
CA ALA A 126 54.94 -13.67 33.24
C ALA A 126 55.05 -15.15 33.67
N GLU A 127 54.24 -16.05 33.10
CA GLU A 127 54.23 -17.48 33.45
C GLU A 127 55.17 -18.36 32.62
N GLY A 128 55.98 -17.80 31.72
CA GLY A 128 57.03 -18.54 31.03
C GLY A 128 56.54 -19.73 30.18
N TYR A 129 55.30 -19.67 29.70
CA TYR A 129 54.69 -20.76 28.94
C TYR A 129 55.18 -20.73 27.49
N TYR A 130 56.15 -21.60 27.15
CA TYR A 130 56.51 -21.91 25.77
C TYR A 130 55.31 -22.60 25.10
N PRO A 131 54.68 -22.00 24.07
CA PRO A 131 53.61 -22.68 23.34
C PRO A 131 54.24 -23.81 22.52
N GLY A 132 54.18 -25.02 23.04
CA GLY A 132 54.34 -26.23 22.25
C GLY A 132 53.34 -26.16 21.10
N GLY A 133 53.83 -26.10 19.88
CA GLY A 133 53.01 -26.02 18.67
C GLY A 133 52.10 -27.23 18.57
N ALA A 134 50.84 -27.04 18.97
CA ALA A 134 49.77 -27.91 18.53
C ALA A 134 49.68 -27.72 17.01
N VAL A 135 50.18 -28.72 16.28
CA VAL A 135 49.98 -28.82 14.84
C VAL A 135 48.48 -28.85 14.64
N ALA A 136 47.91 -27.77 14.10
CA ALA A 136 46.50 -27.69 13.80
C ALA A 136 46.16 -28.86 12.87
N THR A 137 45.44 -29.86 13.40
CA THR A 137 44.87 -30.91 12.58
C THR A 137 43.94 -30.24 11.57
N PRO A 138 44.13 -30.44 10.26
CA PRO A 138 43.29 -29.80 9.26
C PRO A 138 41.84 -30.21 9.51
N THR A 139 41.00 -29.25 9.88
CA THR A 139 39.56 -29.46 9.97
C THR A 139 39.10 -29.95 8.59
N PRO A 140 38.39 -31.09 8.49
CA PRO A 140 37.94 -31.58 7.20
C PRO A 140 37.13 -30.49 6.50
N ALA A 141 37.33 -30.35 5.19
CA ALA A 141 36.60 -29.36 4.40
C ALA A 141 35.08 -29.65 4.50
N PRO A 142 34.23 -28.62 4.56
CA PRO A 142 32.78 -28.80 4.56
C PRO A 142 32.32 -29.54 3.29
N ASN A 143 31.33 -30.42 3.44
CA ASN A 143 30.73 -31.14 2.32
C ASN A 143 29.56 -30.33 1.74
N TYR A 144 29.63 -30.04 0.44
CA TYR A 144 28.58 -29.34 -0.30
C TYR A 144 27.59 -30.29 -1.00
N ASN A 145 27.89 -31.60 -1.06
CA ASN A 145 26.94 -32.59 -1.56
C ASN A 145 25.93 -32.92 -0.45
N ILE A 146 24.87 -32.12 -0.38
CA ILE A 146 23.77 -32.26 0.58
C ILE A 146 22.73 -33.20 0.00
N THR A 147 22.21 -34.09 0.83
CA THR A 147 21.07 -34.97 0.53
C THR A 147 19.84 -34.56 1.36
N PRO A 148 18.63 -34.97 0.96
CA PRO A 148 17.42 -34.71 1.75
C PRO A 148 17.49 -35.18 3.20
N GLU A 149 18.20 -36.28 3.50
CA GLU A 149 18.32 -36.78 4.88
C GLU A 149 19.19 -35.84 5.75
N ASP A 150 20.15 -35.13 5.15
CA ASP A 150 21.04 -34.22 5.89
C ASP A 150 20.29 -32.98 6.41
N ILE A 151 19.20 -32.55 5.75
CA ILE A 151 18.44 -31.35 6.12
C ILE A 151 17.17 -31.65 6.92
N LYS A 152 16.81 -32.93 7.08
CA LYS A 152 15.52 -33.35 7.63
C LYS A 152 15.25 -32.83 9.03
N ASP A 153 16.27 -32.82 9.90
CA ASP A 153 16.14 -32.34 11.27
C ASP A 153 16.03 -30.81 11.37
N ASP A 154 16.49 -30.08 10.35
CA ASP A 154 16.49 -28.61 10.29
C ASP A 154 15.39 -28.06 9.36
N LEU A 155 14.69 -28.91 8.61
CA LEU A 155 13.76 -28.52 7.56
C LEU A 155 12.62 -27.64 8.10
N ASP A 156 12.07 -27.96 9.26
CA ASP A 156 11.01 -27.17 9.91
C ASP A 156 11.49 -25.72 10.18
N SER A 157 12.76 -25.54 10.56
CA SER A 157 13.34 -24.22 10.78
C SER A 157 13.47 -23.44 9.48
N PHE A 158 13.83 -24.10 8.38
CA PHE A 158 13.84 -23.48 7.06
C PHE A 158 12.43 -23.10 6.59
N ILE A 159 11.43 -23.97 6.80
CA ILE A 159 10.03 -23.71 6.46
C ILE A 159 9.48 -22.52 7.25
N GLU A 160 9.67 -22.49 8.57
CA GLU A 160 9.23 -21.36 9.40
C GLU A 160 9.90 -20.05 8.99
N THR A 161 11.18 -20.10 8.66
CA THR A 161 11.96 -18.92 8.26
C THR A 161 11.53 -18.42 6.89
N GLY A 162 11.34 -19.32 5.92
CA GLY A 162 10.83 -18.97 4.59
C GLY A 162 9.42 -18.42 4.64
N LYS A 163 8.55 -18.98 5.49
CA LYS A 163 7.20 -18.43 5.73
C LYS A 163 7.25 -17.00 6.29
N LYS A 164 8.15 -16.71 7.24
CA LYS A 164 8.32 -15.34 7.76
C LYS A 164 8.75 -14.37 6.66
N ILE A 165 9.75 -14.74 5.87
CA ILE A 165 10.23 -13.93 4.73
C ILE A 165 9.10 -13.69 3.73
N GLN A 166 8.29 -14.71 3.43
CA GLN A 166 7.14 -14.56 2.54
C GLN A 166 6.10 -13.58 3.06
N MET A 167 5.85 -13.57 4.36
CA MET A 167 4.88 -12.67 5.00
C MET A 167 5.43 -11.26 5.28
N GLU A 168 6.74 -11.01 5.12
CA GLU A 168 7.30 -9.65 5.16
C GLU A 168 6.88 -8.81 3.94
N ILE A 169 6.46 -9.49 2.87
CA ILE A 169 5.86 -8.91 1.68
C ILE A 169 4.38 -8.68 1.96
N ASP A 170 3.99 -7.43 2.18
CA ASP A 170 2.63 -7.08 2.59
C ASP A 170 1.69 -6.74 1.42
N GLN A 171 2.21 -6.20 0.31
CA GLN A 171 1.37 -5.72 -0.80
C GLN A 171 1.94 -6.02 -2.20
N CYS A 172 1.05 -6.37 -3.14
CA CYS A 172 1.36 -6.49 -4.55
C CYS A 172 0.38 -5.67 -5.40
N GLY A 173 0.89 -4.94 -6.40
CA GLY A 173 0.07 -4.16 -7.32
C GLY A 173 -0.06 -4.88 -8.66
N VAL A 174 -1.28 -5.14 -9.14
CA VAL A 174 -1.55 -5.80 -10.42
C VAL A 174 -2.22 -4.82 -11.37
N LYS A 175 -1.70 -4.68 -12.59
CA LYS A 175 -2.28 -3.81 -13.61
C LYS A 175 -3.34 -4.59 -14.39
N THR A 176 -4.59 -4.16 -14.29
CA THR A 176 -5.72 -4.71 -15.05
C THR A 176 -5.61 -4.38 -16.54
N GLU A 177 -6.41 -5.06 -17.38
CA GLU A 177 -6.49 -4.80 -18.83
C GLU A 177 -6.84 -3.34 -19.16
N ASN A 178 -7.62 -2.68 -18.29
CA ASN A 178 -8.00 -1.27 -18.42
C ASN A 178 -6.89 -0.30 -17.98
N GLY A 179 -5.75 -0.82 -17.50
CA GLY A 179 -4.62 -0.04 -17.03
C GLY A 179 -4.74 0.51 -15.62
N ILE A 180 -5.78 0.12 -14.87
CA ILE A 180 -5.96 0.45 -13.45
C ILE A 180 -5.11 -0.51 -12.62
N ILE A 181 -4.43 0.01 -11.60
CA ILE A 181 -3.62 -0.80 -10.67
C ILE A 181 -4.49 -1.18 -9.48
N HIS A 182 -4.67 -2.47 -9.26
CA HIS A 182 -5.34 -3.03 -8.09
C HIS A 182 -4.28 -3.50 -7.10
N PHE A 183 -4.44 -3.20 -5.82
CA PHE A 183 -3.50 -3.58 -4.77
C PHE A 183 -4.05 -4.74 -3.96
N PHE A 184 -3.29 -5.82 -3.87
CA PHE A 184 -3.62 -6.99 -3.08
C PHE A 184 -2.75 -7.03 -1.83
N ASP A 185 -3.35 -7.33 -0.69
CA ASP A 185 -2.66 -7.57 0.57
C ASP A 185 -2.39 -9.08 0.72
N LYS A 186 -1.19 -9.46 1.16
CA LYS A 186 -0.86 -10.88 1.41
C LYS A 186 -1.52 -11.35 2.71
N THR A 187 -2.38 -12.36 2.62
CA THR A 187 -3.14 -12.87 3.78
C THR A 187 -2.63 -14.21 4.29
N GLY A 188 -1.92 -14.98 3.46
CA GLY A 188 -1.43 -16.30 3.83
C GLY A 188 -0.24 -16.77 3.01
N ALA A 189 0.56 -17.64 3.62
CA ALA A 189 1.62 -18.41 2.98
C ALA A 189 1.63 -19.84 3.57
N GLU A 190 1.33 -20.81 2.74
CA GLU A 190 1.31 -22.24 3.04
C GLU A 190 2.46 -22.92 2.32
N PHE A 191 3.23 -23.71 3.06
CA PHE A 191 4.37 -24.43 2.49
C PHE A 191 3.87 -25.63 1.67
N LEU A 192 4.39 -25.81 0.46
CA LEU A 192 4.05 -26.92 -0.42
C LEU A 192 5.19 -27.92 -0.54
N ASP A 193 6.29 -27.49 -1.15
CA ASP A 193 7.37 -28.39 -1.57
C ASP A 193 8.76 -27.81 -1.33
N ALA A 194 9.75 -28.69 -1.26
CA ALA A 194 11.15 -28.34 -1.05
C ALA A 194 12.09 -29.09 -2.00
N TYR A 195 13.09 -28.38 -2.52
CA TYR A 195 14.04 -28.90 -3.50
C TYR A 195 15.46 -28.47 -3.19
N ILE A 196 16.41 -29.40 -3.26
CA ILE A 196 17.84 -29.12 -3.23
C ILE A 196 18.33 -29.02 -4.68
N VAL A 197 18.94 -27.90 -5.04
CA VAL A 197 19.57 -27.69 -6.34
C VAL A 197 21.07 -27.61 -6.12
N SER A 198 21.79 -28.62 -6.60
CA SER A 198 23.25 -28.76 -6.46
C SER A 198 23.96 -28.57 -7.80
N ASN A 199 25.27 -28.34 -7.77
CA ASN A 199 26.09 -28.15 -8.98
C ASN A 199 25.56 -27.04 -9.90
N ILE A 200 25.12 -25.93 -9.32
CA ILE A 200 24.67 -24.75 -10.08
C ILE A 200 25.87 -24.19 -10.87
N PRO A 201 25.78 -24.02 -12.20
CA PRO A 201 26.86 -23.47 -13.02
C PRO A 201 27.14 -22.00 -12.70
N ASP A 202 28.38 -21.56 -12.93
CA ASP A 202 28.84 -20.16 -12.81
C ASP A 202 28.66 -19.48 -11.44
N THR A 203 28.31 -20.23 -10.39
CA THR A 203 28.29 -19.75 -9.00
C THR A 203 29.61 -20.01 -8.29
N ARG A 204 29.91 -19.25 -7.22
CA ARG A 204 31.04 -19.56 -6.34
C ARG A 204 30.82 -20.93 -5.70
N ASP A 205 31.89 -21.68 -5.38
CA ASP A 205 31.76 -23.00 -4.73
C ASP A 205 30.88 -22.96 -3.47
N SER A 206 30.89 -21.82 -2.74
CA SER A 206 30.07 -21.55 -1.56
C SER A 206 28.58 -21.33 -1.83
N GLU A 207 28.17 -21.22 -3.09
CA GLU A 207 26.80 -20.96 -3.57
C GLU A 207 26.32 -22.09 -4.50
N SER A 208 27.14 -23.13 -4.69
CA SER A 208 26.89 -24.23 -5.61
C SER A 208 25.71 -25.14 -5.23
N THR A 209 25.22 -25.01 -3.99
CA THR A 209 24.07 -25.75 -3.46
C THR A 209 23.08 -24.80 -2.79
N ARG A 210 21.81 -24.96 -3.15
CA ARG A 210 20.68 -24.13 -2.73
C ARG A 210 19.52 -25.01 -2.30
N LEU A 211 18.87 -24.68 -1.18
CA LEU A 211 17.54 -25.19 -0.85
C LEU A 211 16.51 -24.19 -1.33
N VAL A 212 15.52 -24.64 -2.09
CA VAL A 212 14.39 -23.84 -2.58
C VAL A 212 13.12 -24.40 -1.97
N LEU A 213 12.33 -23.54 -1.33
CA LEU A 213 11.04 -23.87 -0.74
C LEU A 213 9.96 -23.15 -1.55
N ILE A 214 8.92 -23.87 -1.99
CA ILE A 214 7.77 -23.31 -2.68
C ILE A 214 6.62 -23.15 -1.68
N TYR A 215 5.97 -21.99 -1.74
CA TYR A 215 4.80 -21.65 -0.95
C TYR A 215 3.61 -21.37 -1.85
N GLN A 216 2.42 -21.83 -1.46
CA GLN A 216 1.15 -21.29 -1.91
C GLN A 216 0.86 -20.02 -1.13
N VAL A 217 0.61 -18.93 -1.82
CA VAL A 217 0.41 -17.61 -1.23
C VAL A 217 -0.98 -17.11 -1.57
N THR A 218 -1.70 -16.63 -0.57
CA THR A 218 -3.03 -16.04 -0.74
C THR A 218 -2.93 -14.53 -0.68
N TRP A 219 -3.48 -13.90 -1.70
CA TRP A 219 -3.54 -12.46 -1.90
C TRP A 219 -5.01 -12.02 -1.89
N TYR A 220 -5.34 -10.94 -1.19
CA TYR A 220 -6.71 -10.45 -1.06
C TYR A 220 -6.82 -9.00 -1.50
N ASN A 221 -7.86 -8.70 -2.27
CA ASN A 221 -8.29 -7.35 -2.61
C ASN A 221 -9.81 -7.24 -2.38
N GLU A 222 -10.30 -6.10 -1.90
CA GLU A 222 -11.73 -5.92 -1.60
C GLU A 222 -12.63 -5.98 -2.86
N GLU A 223 -12.11 -5.58 -4.02
CA GLU A 223 -12.84 -5.55 -5.29
C GLU A 223 -12.76 -6.87 -6.06
N ASP A 224 -11.58 -7.50 -6.08
CA ASP A 224 -11.31 -8.73 -6.87
C ASP A 224 -11.36 -10.04 -6.07
N GLY A 225 -11.45 -9.95 -4.74
CA GLY A 225 -11.47 -11.10 -3.83
C GLY A 225 -10.10 -11.73 -3.60
N GLU A 226 -10.12 -13.02 -3.25
CA GLU A 226 -8.91 -13.81 -3.01
C GLU A 226 -8.31 -14.35 -4.31
N LYS A 227 -6.98 -14.36 -4.36
CA LYS A 227 -6.17 -14.94 -5.42
C LYS A 227 -5.11 -15.83 -4.81
N ILE A 228 -4.93 -17.00 -5.41
CA ILE A 228 -3.91 -17.96 -5.02
C ILE A 228 -2.78 -17.89 -6.04
N CYS A 229 -1.56 -17.74 -5.55
CA CYS A 229 -0.35 -17.74 -6.36
C CYS A 229 0.74 -18.58 -5.68
N TYR A 230 1.89 -18.70 -6.33
CA TYR A 230 3.00 -19.53 -5.87
C TYR A 230 4.29 -18.73 -5.85
N ASP A 231 4.96 -18.72 -4.70
CA ASP A 231 6.24 -18.04 -4.48
C ASP A 231 7.33 -19.03 -4.06
N ALA A 232 8.58 -18.66 -4.27
CA ALA A 232 9.73 -19.43 -3.81
C ALA A 232 10.63 -18.60 -2.88
N VAL A 233 11.11 -19.24 -1.81
CA VAL A 233 12.21 -18.74 -0.97
C VAL A 233 13.39 -19.68 -1.13
N TYR A 234 14.59 -19.14 -1.27
CA TYR A 234 15.79 -19.95 -1.33
C TYR A 234 16.80 -19.62 -0.22
N PHE A 235 17.61 -20.61 0.11
CA PHE A 235 18.70 -20.52 1.06
C PHE A 235 19.98 -20.99 0.38
N ASP A 236 20.94 -20.09 0.26
CA ASP A 236 22.24 -20.36 -0.38
C ASP A 236 23.29 -20.85 0.61
N GLY A 237 24.27 -21.59 0.06
CA GLY A 237 25.50 -21.94 0.77
C GLY A 237 25.31 -22.87 1.95
N ILE A 238 24.25 -23.68 1.89
CA ILE A 238 24.03 -24.77 2.82
C ILE A 238 25.17 -25.78 2.63
N LYS A 239 25.68 -26.30 3.74
CA LYS A 239 26.71 -27.34 3.75
C LYS A 239 26.59 -28.20 4.99
N VAL A 240 27.10 -29.42 4.90
CA VAL A 240 27.16 -30.35 6.03
C VAL A 240 28.52 -30.23 6.73
N ASN A 241 28.49 -30.00 8.03
CA ASN A 241 29.67 -30.07 8.89
C ASN A 241 30.16 -31.53 8.97
N PRO A 242 31.47 -31.82 9.07
CA PRO A 242 31.99 -33.17 9.35
C PRO A 242 31.29 -33.97 10.46
N ASN A 243 30.63 -33.30 11.41
CA ASN A 243 29.85 -33.93 12.48
C ASN A 243 28.39 -34.28 12.11
N GLY A 244 27.97 -34.06 10.86
CA GLY A 244 26.63 -34.34 10.35
C GLY A 244 25.60 -33.23 10.52
N GLY A 245 25.94 -32.09 11.12
CA GLY A 245 25.01 -30.95 11.26
C GLY A 245 25.03 -30.00 10.07
N ILE A 246 23.88 -29.38 9.75
CA ILE A 246 23.79 -28.34 8.74
C ILE A 246 24.46 -27.04 9.22
N VAL A 247 25.21 -26.41 8.33
CA VAL A 247 25.75 -25.06 8.50
C VAL A 247 25.07 -24.15 7.50
N SER A 248 24.13 -23.33 7.99
CA SER A 248 23.43 -22.30 7.24
C SER A 248 23.35 -21.02 8.06
N ASN A 249 23.27 -19.86 7.40
CA ASN A 249 22.95 -18.59 8.06
C ASN A 249 21.45 -18.42 8.30
N TYR A 250 20.61 -19.33 7.79
CA TYR A 250 19.15 -19.26 7.82
C TYR A 250 18.61 -17.92 7.27
N ASN A 251 19.37 -17.24 6.43
CA ASN A 251 18.97 -15.98 5.82
C ASN A 251 18.43 -16.29 4.42
N GLY A 252 17.15 -16.64 4.36
CA GLY A 252 16.49 -16.91 3.10
C GLY A 252 16.32 -15.64 2.27
N GLU A 253 16.21 -15.79 0.96
CA GLU A 253 16.00 -14.70 0.02
C GLU A 253 14.84 -15.05 -0.92
N THR A 254 14.12 -14.02 -1.37
CA THR A 254 13.08 -14.15 -2.40
C THR A 254 13.70 -14.00 -3.78
N ILE A 255 13.19 -14.78 -4.75
CA ILE A 255 13.67 -14.69 -6.13
C ILE A 255 12.91 -13.57 -6.84
N SER A 256 13.61 -12.50 -7.18
CA SER A 256 13.06 -11.47 -8.05
C SER A 256 13.30 -11.87 -9.52
N ARG A 257 12.28 -12.41 -10.21
CA ARG A 257 12.40 -12.75 -11.64
C ARG A 257 11.12 -12.49 -12.46
N SER A 258 11.39 -11.90 -13.63
CA SER A 258 10.59 -11.78 -14.88
C SER A 258 9.35 -10.87 -14.90
N GLU A 259 9.02 -10.39 -16.10
CA GLU A 259 7.79 -9.64 -16.44
C GLU A 259 6.56 -10.56 -16.56
N ALA A 260 6.74 -11.89 -16.42
CA ALA A 260 5.69 -12.90 -16.57
C ALA A 260 5.11 -13.39 -15.23
N ALA A 261 5.51 -12.78 -14.11
CA ALA A 261 4.93 -13.04 -12.81
C ALA A 261 3.77 -12.06 -12.52
N TRP A 262 2.79 -12.54 -11.76
CA TRP A 262 1.63 -11.78 -11.32
C TRP A 262 2.08 -10.59 -10.48
N GLY A 263 1.72 -9.39 -10.94
CA GLY A 263 2.10 -8.13 -10.31
C GLY A 263 3.04 -7.25 -11.14
N TRP A 264 3.03 -5.97 -10.83
CA TRP A 264 3.97 -4.96 -11.33
C TRP A 264 4.74 -4.37 -10.15
N SER A 265 6.07 -4.29 -10.32
CA SER A 265 7.01 -3.39 -9.63
C SER A 265 7.42 -3.67 -8.18
N MET A 266 6.89 -4.66 -7.45
CA MET A 266 7.28 -4.85 -6.03
C MET A 266 7.60 -6.30 -5.64
N GLU A 267 6.78 -7.30 -5.95
CA GLU A 267 7.16 -8.73 -5.81
C GLU A 267 6.33 -9.60 -6.77
N TYR A 268 6.90 -10.75 -7.13
CA TYR A 268 6.51 -11.56 -8.27
C TYR A 268 6.00 -12.93 -7.81
N SER A 269 4.68 -13.12 -7.84
CA SER A 269 4.08 -14.45 -7.62
C SER A 269 3.69 -15.11 -8.93
N PHE A 270 3.77 -16.43 -9.02
CA PHE A 270 3.35 -17.16 -10.21
C PHE A 270 1.90 -17.63 -10.05
N GLU A 271 1.06 -17.47 -11.07
CA GLU A 271 -0.30 -18.02 -11.05
C GLU A 271 -0.28 -19.56 -11.10
N GLU A 272 0.72 -20.13 -11.77
CA GLU A 272 0.88 -21.58 -11.92
C GLU A 272 2.10 -22.10 -11.17
N TYR A 273 1.90 -23.16 -10.39
CA TYR A 273 2.96 -23.88 -9.70
C TYR A 273 4.07 -24.36 -10.66
N SER A 274 3.68 -24.88 -11.83
CA SER A 274 4.62 -25.37 -12.85
C SER A 274 5.59 -24.30 -13.33
N GLN A 275 5.12 -23.06 -13.46
CA GLN A 275 5.95 -21.92 -13.84
C GLN A 275 6.89 -21.53 -12.70
N CYS A 276 6.38 -21.46 -11.46
CA CYS A 276 7.21 -21.23 -10.28
C CYS A 276 8.35 -22.25 -10.18
N TYR A 277 8.04 -23.54 -10.34
CA TYR A 277 9.03 -24.62 -10.34
C TYR A 277 10.04 -24.49 -11.51
N LEU A 278 9.56 -24.17 -12.72
CA LEU A 278 10.44 -24.03 -13.88
C LEU A 278 11.45 -22.89 -13.70
N GLU A 279 10.98 -21.71 -13.27
CA GLU A 279 11.80 -20.50 -13.18
C GLU A 279 12.69 -20.44 -11.94
N ASN A 280 12.24 -21.01 -10.81
CA ASN A 280 12.99 -20.93 -9.55
C ASN A 280 13.90 -22.13 -9.30
N ILE A 281 13.64 -23.28 -9.92
CA ILE A 281 14.39 -24.52 -9.67
C ILE A 281 15.08 -25.00 -10.94
N LYS A 282 14.33 -25.27 -12.02
CA LYS A 282 14.92 -25.82 -13.25
C LYS A 282 15.85 -24.82 -13.95
N ALA A 283 15.49 -23.54 -13.96
CA ALA A 283 16.29 -22.50 -14.63
C ALA A 283 17.66 -22.25 -13.97
N LEU A 284 17.90 -22.78 -12.76
CA LEU A 284 19.21 -22.74 -12.12
C LEU A 284 20.25 -23.62 -12.83
N GLY A 285 19.83 -24.61 -13.62
CA GLY A 285 20.73 -25.45 -14.42
C GLY A 285 21.55 -26.49 -13.63
N GLY A 286 21.27 -26.65 -12.33
CA GLY A 286 21.90 -27.65 -11.47
C GLY A 286 21.18 -29.01 -11.47
N THR A 287 21.69 -29.94 -10.64
CA THR A 287 21.02 -31.20 -10.32
C THR A 287 19.96 -30.97 -9.25
N VAL A 288 18.70 -31.20 -9.61
CA VAL A 288 17.54 -31.02 -8.73
C VAL A 288 17.22 -32.31 -8.00
N THR A 289 17.09 -32.25 -6.68
CA THR A 289 16.67 -33.35 -5.80
C THR A 289 15.49 -32.88 -4.97
N GLU A 290 14.37 -33.58 -5.05
CA GLU A 290 13.19 -33.31 -4.23
C GLU A 290 13.44 -33.75 -2.78
N VAL A 291 13.01 -32.93 -1.84
CA VAL A 291 13.11 -33.22 -0.41
C VAL A 291 11.79 -33.87 -0.01
N VAL A 292 11.80 -35.19 0.11
CA VAL A 292 10.60 -35.94 0.50
C VAL A 292 10.28 -35.65 1.96
N ILE A 293 9.19 -34.94 2.18
CA ILE A 293 8.67 -34.67 3.51
C ILE A 293 7.78 -35.86 3.85
N ASN A 294 8.20 -36.67 4.83
CA ASN A 294 7.34 -37.70 5.39
C ASN A 294 6.20 -36.98 6.12
N SER A 295 5.13 -36.66 5.38
CA SER A 295 4.01 -35.88 5.84
C SER A 295 3.21 -36.66 6.89
N SER A 296 3.52 -36.40 8.17
CA SER A 296 2.46 -36.34 9.19
C SER A 296 1.75 -34.98 9.16
N PHE A 297 2.26 -34.01 8.38
CA PHE A 297 1.53 -32.82 7.94
C PHE A 297 0.49 -33.25 6.91
N SER A 298 -0.60 -33.82 7.40
CA SER A 298 -1.80 -34.07 6.62
C SER A 298 -2.32 -32.72 6.11
N THR A 299 -2.03 -32.39 4.86
CA THR A 299 -2.94 -31.60 4.06
C THR A 299 -4.23 -32.41 3.99
N GLU A 300 -5.15 -32.16 4.93
CA GLU A 300 -6.58 -32.31 4.63
C GLU A 300 -6.81 -31.36 3.47
N THR A 301 -6.61 -31.89 2.27
CA THR A 301 -7.00 -31.26 1.03
C THR A 301 -8.48 -31.03 1.21
N ALA A 302 -8.88 -29.76 1.34
CA ALA A 302 -10.27 -29.40 1.19
C ALA A 302 -10.66 -29.88 -0.20
N GLU A 303 -11.29 -31.05 -0.27
CA GLU A 303 -12.08 -31.44 -1.42
C GLU A 303 -13.07 -30.30 -1.61
N THR A 304 -12.76 -29.45 -2.60
CA THR A 304 -13.67 -28.46 -3.13
C THR A 304 -14.91 -29.25 -3.53
N GLU A 305 -15.93 -29.18 -2.69
CA GLU A 305 -17.27 -29.67 -2.96
C GLU A 305 -17.67 -29.04 -4.30
N GLU A 306 -17.69 -29.86 -5.37
CA GLU A 306 -18.23 -29.47 -6.66
C GLU A 306 -19.66 -29.01 -6.42
N THR A 307 -19.85 -27.70 -6.31
CA THR A 307 -21.17 -27.10 -6.37
C THR A 307 -21.68 -27.33 -7.78
N GLU A 308 -22.61 -28.28 -7.90
CA GLU A 308 -23.39 -28.50 -9.11
C GLU A 308 -23.91 -27.13 -9.62
N PRO A 309 -23.85 -26.87 -10.93
CA PRO A 309 -24.42 -25.66 -11.49
C PRO A 309 -25.91 -25.63 -11.16
N VAL A 310 -26.31 -24.65 -10.35
CA VAL A 310 -27.71 -24.33 -10.11
C VAL A 310 -28.27 -23.88 -11.46
N ASP A 311 -29.16 -24.69 -12.03
CA ASP A 311 -29.94 -24.34 -13.21
C ASP A 311 -30.60 -22.99 -12.99
N ALA A 312 -30.18 -22.00 -13.77
CA ALA A 312 -30.81 -20.70 -13.81
C ALA A 312 -32.22 -20.86 -14.41
N GLU A 313 -33.23 -20.84 -13.55
CA GLU A 313 -34.61 -20.62 -13.98
C GLU A 313 -34.68 -19.26 -14.66
N ALA A 314 -35.01 -19.29 -15.96
CA ALA A 314 -35.31 -18.10 -16.74
C ALA A 314 -36.60 -17.48 -16.20
N GLU A 315 -36.48 -16.39 -15.45
CA GLU A 315 -37.60 -15.49 -15.20
C GLU A 315 -37.83 -14.62 -16.44
N ASP A 316 -38.82 -15.02 -17.23
CA ASP A 316 -39.47 -14.20 -18.23
C ASP A 316 -40.19 -13.03 -17.53
N GLU A 317 -39.56 -11.85 -17.45
CA GLU A 317 -40.27 -10.62 -17.08
C GLU A 317 -40.94 -9.99 -18.30
N GLU A 318 -42.28 -10.03 -18.25
CA GLU A 318 -43.23 -9.40 -19.17
C GLU A 318 -43.00 -7.89 -19.34
N TYR A 319 -42.89 -7.50 -20.60
CA TYR A 319 -42.91 -6.13 -21.10
C TYR A 319 -44.33 -5.53 -20.93
N TYR A 320 -44.49 -4.53 -20.07
CA TYR A 320 -45.66 -3.64 -20.12
C TYR A 320 -45.32 -2.36 -20.89
N GLU A 321 -45.84 -2.27 -22.12
CA GLU A 321 -46.04 -0.99 -22.82
C GLU A 321 -47.24 -0.28 -22.19
N GLU A 322 -47.04 0.93 -21.66
CA GLU A 322 -48.13 1.89 -21.44
C GLU A 322 -48.01 3.08 -22.40
N VAL A 323 -49.20 3.46 -22.88
CA VAL A 323 -49.59 4.38 -23.95
C VAL A 323 -49.61 5.83 -23.49
#